data_AF-A0A7W3JAI1-F1
#
_entry.id   AF-A0A7W3JAI1-F1
#
_cell.length_a   1.000
_cell.length_b   1.000
_cell.length_c   1.000
_cell.angle_alpha   90.00
_cell.angle_beta   90.00
_cell.angle_gamma   90.00
#
_symmetry.space_group_name_H-M   'P 1'
#
loop_
_entity.id
_entity.type
_entity.pdbx_description
1 polymer ?
#
loop_
_entity_poly.entity_id
_entity_poly.type
_entity_poly.pdbx_seq_one_letter_code
_entity_poly.pdbx_strand_id
1 'polypeptide(L)'
;MSPIFQRAAAEWAAMRSEYGDYLEAHIAAAYRATNGVLLNVRGRAAGVSESRLFAGGAVATAYASRELREFWATTPRMTVTEFERAWAERLDTDPHEELPAHWRTAA
;
A
#
# COMPACT_ATOMS: atom_id res chain seq x y z
N MET A 1 -18.08 -19.08 11.66
CA MET A 1 -16.70 -18.60 11.47
C MET A 1 -16.21 -18.06 12.81
N SER A 2 -14.98 -18.34 13.22
CA SER A 2 -14.46 -17.91 14.54
C SER A 2 -14.45 -16.37 14.65
N PRO A 3 -14.81 -15.78 15.80
CA PRO A 3 -14.69 -14.33 16.03
C PRO A 3 -13.27 -13.79 15.81
N ILE A 4 -12.24 -14.60 16.10
CA ILE A 4 -10.83 -14.23 15.87
C ILE A 4 -10.57 -14.03 14.38
N PHE A 5 -11.02 -14.96 13.53
CA PHE A 5 -10.84 -14.85 12.07
C PHE A 5 -11.66 -13.72 11.46
N GLN A 6 -12.83 -13.40 12.03
CA GLN A 6 -13.65 -12.27 11.58
C GLN A 6 -12.95 -10.93 11.82
N ARG A 7 -12.32 -10.75 12.99
CA ARG A 7 -11.55 -9.54 13.31
C ARG A 7 -10.36 -9.37 12.38
N ALA A 8 -9.56 -10.43 12.22
CA ALA A 8 -8.42 -10.42 11.30
C ALA A 8 -8.84 -10.09 9.85
N ALA A 9 -9.96 -10.62 9.38
CA ALA A 9 -10.48 -10.31 8.04
C ALA A 9 -10.94 -8.85 7.92
N ALA A 10 -11.56 -8.29 8.96
CA ALA A 10 -11.98 -6.89 8.97
C ALA A 10 -10.78 -5.92 9.00
N GLU A 11 -9.77 -6.23 9.82
CA GLU A 11 -8.50 -5.48 9.87
C GLU A 11 -7.79 -5.49 8.52
N TRP A 12 -7.68 -6.67 7.89
CA TRP A 12 -7.08 -6.78 6.57
C TRP A 12 -7.86 -5.98 5.52
N ALA A 13 -9.21 -6.01 5.55
CA ALA A 13 -10.03 -5.22 4.65
C ALA A 13 -9.85 -3.71 4.86
N ALA A 14 -9.74 -3.26 6.11
CA ALA A 14 -9.46 -1.86 6.44
C ALA A 14 -8.09 -1.42 5.91
N MET A 15 -7.05 -2.20 6.17
CA MET A 15 -5.70 -1.97 5.62
C MET A 15 -5.71 -1.88 4.09
N ARG A 16 -6.44 -2.78 3.42
CA ARG A 16 -6.57 -2.78 1.95
C ARG A 16 -7.28 -1.53 1.42
N SER A 17 -8.26 -1.02 2.15
CA SER A 17 -8.92 0.24 1.81
C SER A 17 -7.96 1.41 1.93
N GLU A 18 -7.24 1.52 3.05
CA GLU A 18 -6.26 2.58 3.26
C GLU A 18 -5.11 2.55 2.22
N TYR A 19 -4.68 1.35 1.80
CA TYR A 19 -3.70 1.23 0.73
C TYR A 19 -4.22 1.77 -0.61
N GLY A 20 -5.52 1.62 -0.88
CA GLY A 20 -6.18 2.23 -2.03
C GLY A 20 -6.09 3.75 -1.99
N ASP A 21 -6.44 4.35 -0.85
CA ASP A 21 -6.38 5.81 -0.66
C ASP A 21 -4.94 6.34 -0.79
N TYR A 22 -3.97 5.61 -0.23
CA TYR A 22 -2.54 5.90 -0.38
C TYR A 22 -2.12 5.90 -1.86
N LEU A 23 -2.51 4.89 -2.63
CA LEU A 23 -2.18 4.79 -4.05
C LEU A 23 -2.79 5.95 -4.84
N GLU A 24 -4.06 6.27 -4.61
CA GLU A 24 -4.72 7.40 -5.28
C GLU A 24 -4.01 8.73 -4.99
N ALA A 25 -3.67 8.99 -3.72
CA ALA A 25 -2.93 10.19 -3.33
C ALA A 25 -1.54 10.25 -3.99
N HIS A 26 -0.85 9.11 -4.06
CA HIS A 26 0.49 9.02 -4.64
C HIS A 26 0.46 9.14 -6.18
N ILE A 27 -0.56 8.58 -6.84
CA ILE A 27 -0.81 8.76 -8.28
C ILE A 27 -1.08 10.25 -8.57
N ALA A 28 -1.93 10.90 -7.77
CA ALA A 28 -2.22 12.32 -7.94
C ALA A 28 -0.97 13.20 -7.76
N ALA A 29 -0.08 12.87 -6.81
CA ALA A 29 1.20 13.55 -6.64
C ALA A 29 2.12 13.35 -7.86
N ALA A 30 2.20 12.12 -8.36
CA ALA A 30 2.97 11.81 -9.55
C ALA A 30 2.44 12.55 -10.80
N TYR A 31 1.12 12.66 -10.96
CA TYR A 31 0.50 13.45 -12.02
C TYR A 31 0.98 14.89 -12.03
N ARG A 32 0.99 15.53 -10.86
CA ARG A 32 1.46 16.92 -10.71
C ARG A 32 2.95 17.04 -11.00
N ALA A 33 3.76 16.08 -10.55
CA ALA A 33 5.21 16.11 -10.73
C ALA A 33 5.67 15.83 -12.17
N THR A 34 4.88 15.08 -12.94
CA THR A 34 5.23 14.60 -14.29
C THR A 34 4.44 15.29 -15.40
N ASN A 35 3.73 16.39 -15.10
CA ASN A 35 2.80 17.05 -16.04
C ASN A 35 1.83 16.05 -16.71
N GLY A 36 1.44 15.01 -15.98
CA GLY A 36 0.57 13.92 -16.44
C GLY A 36 1.21 12.83 -17.31
N VAL A 37 2.53 12.83 -17.49
CA VAL A 37 3.24 11.80 -18.27
C VAL A 37 3.73 10.67 -17.35
N LEU A 38 2.83 9.73 -17.02
CA LEU A 38 3.16 8.58 -16.15
C LEU A 38 3.77 7.39 -16.91
N LEU A 39 3.27 7.11 -18.11
CA LEU A 39 3.66 5.95 -18.91
C LEU A 39 4.62 6.33 -20.02
N ASN A 40 5.55 5.44 -20.36
CA ASN A 40 6.32 5.53 -21.59
C ASN A 40 5.48 5.08 -22.81
N VAL A 41 6.05 5.23 -24.02
CA VAL A 41 5.35 4.89 -25.28
C VAL A 41 4.87 3.44 -25.30
N ARG A 42 5.69 2.50 -24.79
CA ARG A 42 5.34 1.06 -24.74
C ARG A 42 4.20 0.79 -23.76
N GLY A 43 4.22 1.45 -22.60
CA GLY A 43 3.18 1.35 -21.58
C GLY A 43 1.83 1.86 -22.07
N ARG A 44 1.82 3.00 -22.77
CA ARG A 44 0.62 3.55 -23.41
C ARG A 44 0.09 2.63 -24.50
N ALA A 45 0.95 2.13 -25.38
CA ALA A 45 0.56 1.19 -26.43
C ALA A 45 0.01 -0.14 -25.87
N ALA A 46 0.53 -0.58 -24.71
CA ALA A 46 0.08 -1.79 -24.02
C ALA A 46 -1.20 -1.58 -23.17
N GLY A 47 -1.76 -0.37 -23.11
CA GLY A 47 -2.96 -0.08 -22.31
C GLY A 47 -2.79 -0.33 -20.81
N VAL A 48 -1.57 -0.12 -20.29
CA VAL A 48 -1.30 -0.30 -18.86
C VAL A 48 -2.06 0.77 -18.06
N SER A 49 -2.88 0.35 -17.10
CA SER A 49 -3.53 1.29 -16.18
C SER A 49 -2.56 1.80 -15.13
N GLU A 50 -2.84 2.98 -14.58
CA GLU A 50 -2.07 3.59 -13.50
C GLU A 50 -2.04 2.71 -12.26
N SER A 51 -3.19 2.19 -11.83
CA SER A 51 -3.24 1.29 -10.67
C SER A 51 -2.32 0.07 -10.84
N ARG A 52 -2.23 -0.48 -12.07
CA ARG A 52 -1.33 -1.59 -12.38
C ARG A 52 0.13 -1.16 -12.45
N LEU A 53 0.40 0.05 -12.94
CA LEU A 53 1.74 0.65 -12.99
C LEU A 53 2.31 0.86 -11.58
N PHE A 54 1.48 1.34 -10.65
CA PHE A 54 1.90 1.67 -9.29
C PHE A 54 1.94 0.44 -8.37
N ALA A 55 1.04 -0.53 -8.56
CA ALA A 55 1.02 -1.75 -7.73
C ALA A 55 2.12 -2.77 -8.10
N GLY A 56 2.58 -2.81 -9.36
CA GLY A 56 3.43 -3.90 -9.87
C GLY A 56 4.88 -3.48 -10.17
N GLY A 57 5.85 -4.07 -9.46
CA GLY A 57 7.28 -3.77 -9.66
C GLY A 57 7.80 -3.99 -11.09
N ALA A 58 7.48 -5.14 -11.70
CA ALA A 58 7.89 -5.43 -13.07
C ALA A 58 7.24 -4.49 -14.11
N VAL A 59 5.97 -4.12 -13.89
CA VAL A 59 5.20 -3.21 -14.75
C VAL A 59 5.80 -1.81 -14.68
N ALA A 60 6.09 -1.32 -13.47
CA ALA A 60 6.74 -0.03 -13.24
C ALA A 60 8.10 0.05 -13.97
N THR A 61 8.95 -0.97 -13.84
CA THR A 61 10.26 -1.00 -14.49
C THR A 61 10.12 -0.93 -16.01
N ALA A 62 9.21 -1.71 -16.59
CA ALA A 62 9.01 -1.77 -18.03
C ALA A 62 8.35 -0.50 -18.62
N TYR A 63 7.37 0.08 -17.91
CA TYR A 63 6.40 0.99 -18.51
C TYR A 63 6.35 2.40 -17.93
N ALA A 64 7.04 2.67 -16.82
CA ALA A 64 7.12 4.03 -16.29
C ALA A 64 7.83 4.96 -17.28
N SER A 65 7.35 6.20 -17.35
CA SER A 65 8.04 7.30 -18.03
C SER A 65 9.36 7.62 -17.32
N ARG A 66 10.22 8.39 -17.99
CA ARG A 66 11.45 8.89 -17.38
C ARG A 66 11.14 9.79 -16.17
N GLU A 67 10.21 10.72 -16.33
CA GLU A 67 9.81 11.67 -15.28
C GLU A 67 9.22 10.96 -14.06
N LEU A 68 8.44 9.90 -14.26
CA LEU A 68 7.90 9.10 -13.15
C LEU A 68 8.99 8.36 -12.39
N ARG A 69 10.02 7.86 -13.09
CA ARG A 69 11.19 7.24 -12.44
C ARG A 69 11.98 8.26 -11.63
N GLU A 70 12.13 9.49 -12.14
CA GLU A 70 12.77 10.60 -11.42
C GLU A 70 11.96 10.99 -10.18
N PHE A 71 10.64 11.08 -10.29
CA PHE A 71 9.74 11.30 -9.15
C PHE A 71 9.90 10.19 -8.09
N TRP A 72 9.91 8.93 -8.49
CA TRP A 72 10.06 7.81 -7.55
C TRP A 72 11.44 7.73 -6.89
N ALA A 73 12.47 8.34 -7.47
CA ALA A 73 13.79 8.40 -6.84
C ALA A 73 13.78 9.30 -5.58
N THR A 74 12.93 10.31 -5.54
CA THR A 74 12.80 11.23 -4.39
C THR A 74 11.57 10.96 -3.54
N THR A 75 10.52 10.39 -4.15
CA THR A 75 9.25 10.05 -3.49
C THR A 75 8.93 8.59 -3.77
N PRO A 76 9.56 7.63 -3.04
CA PRO A 76 9.36 6.22 -3.28
C PRO A 76 7.90 5.81 -3.07
N ARG A 77 7.43 4.90 -3.91
CA ARG A 77 6.14 4.22 -3.71
C ARG A 77 6.32 3.03 -2.77
N MET A 78 5.31 2.75 -1.96
CA MET A 78 5.23 1.53 -1.17
C MET A 78 4.49 0.45 -1.95
N THR A 79 5.04 -0.76 -1.92
CA THR A 79 4.30 -1.98 -2.26
C THR A 79 3.23 -2.25 -1.20
N VAL A 80 2.22 -3.06 -1.52
CA VAL A 80 1.21 -3.48 -0.53
C VAL A 80 1.85 -4.11 0.70
N THR A 81 2.91 -4.90 0.53
CA THR A 81 3.59 -5.59 1.64
C THR A 81 4.33 -4.63 2.55
N GLU A 82 4.98 -3.60 1.99
CA GLU A 82 5.61 -2.54 2.79
C GLU A 82 4.56 -1.70 3.51
N PHE A 83 3.45 -1.39 2.85
CA PHE A 83 2.34 -0.65 3.45
C PHE A 83 1.68 -1.43 4.59
N GLU A 84 1.40 -2.71 4.38
CA GLU A 84 0.84 -3.62 5.39
C GLU A 84 1.72 -3.69 6.63
N ARG A 85 3.05 -3.78 6.45
CA ARG A 85 4.01 -3.73 7.56
C ARG A 85 3.92 -2.42 8.34
N ALA A 86 3.99 -1.28 7.65
CA ALA A 86 3.91 0.03 8.29
C ALA A 86 2.55 0.25 8.97
N TRP A 87 1.48 -0.28 8.39
CA TRP A 87 0.13 -0.22 8.96
C TRP A 87 0.02 -1.05 10.25
N ALA A 88 0.58 -2.27 10.26
CA ALA A 88 0.63 -3.12 11.45
C ALA A 88 1.47 -2.50 12.58
N GLU A 89 2.67 -2.00 12.26
CA GLU A 89 3.55 -1.31 13.23
C GLU A 89 2.86 -0.09 13.86
N ARG A 90 2.05 0.64 13.07
CA ARG A 90 1.24 1.76 13.55
C ARG A 90 0.16 1.32 14.55
N LEU A 91 -0.46 0.16 14.35
CA LEU A 91 -1.46 -0.38 15.28
C LEU A 91 -0.85 -0.95 16.56
N ASP A 92 0.30 -1.62 16.45
CA ASP A 92 1.00 -2.20 17.60
C ASP A 92 1.50 -1.13 18.60
N THR A 93 1.57 0.13 18.17
CA THR A 93 2.01 1.27 19.01
C THR A 93 0.98 1.64 20.10
N ASP A 94 -0.20 1.02 20.16
CA ASP A 94 -1.18 1.20 21.25
C ASP A 94 -1.43 -0.13 22.02
N PRO A 95 -0.61 -0.46 23.03
CA PRO A 95 -0.71 -1.73 23.74
C PRO A 95 -1.58 -1.57 24.98
N HIS A 96 -2.89 -1.74 24.86
CA HIS A 96 -3.75 -1.89 26.04
C HIS A 96 -4.72 -3.06 25.88
N GLU A 97 -4.21 -4.28 26.07
CA GLU A 97 -5.05 -5.38 26.54
C GLU A 97 -4.33 -6.13 27.68
N GLU A 98 -4.52 -5.62 28.91
CA GLU A 98 -4.26 -6.44 30.09
C GLU A 98 -5.29 -7.56 30.12
N LEU A 99 -4.82 -8.74 29.76
CA LEU A 99 -5.64 -9.92 29.78
C LEU A 99 -6.16 -10.15 31.24
N PRO A 100 -7.44 -10.57 31.44
CA PRO A 100 -8.13 -10.62 32.75
C PRO A 100 -7.41 -11.39 33.89
N ALA A 101 -7.50 -11.01 35.17
CA ALA A 101 -6.76 -11.75 36.22
C ALA A 101 -7.05 -13.27 36.33
N HIS A 102 -8.19 -13.77 35.81
CA HIS A 102 -8.64 -15.16 35.95
C HIS A 102 -8.19 -16.15 34.86
N TRP A 103 -7.62 -15.69 33.74
CA TRP A 103 -6.90 -16.58 32.79
C TRP A 103 -5.40 -16.67 33.15
N ARG A 104 -4.94 -15.86 34.12
CA ARG A 104 -3.65 -16.03 34.81
C ARG A 104 -3.81 -17.10 35.90
N THR A 105 -3.96 -18.35 35.51
CA THR A 105 -3.97 -19.50 36.42
C THR A 105 -3.04 -20.56 35.85
N ALA A 106 -2.13 -21.21 36.58
CA ALA A 106 -1.55 -21.08 37.91
C ALA A 106 -0.18 -21.78 37.80
N ALA A 107 0.81 -21.41 38.62
CA ALA A 107 2.08 -22.15 38.71
C ALA A 107 1.87 -23.63 39.06
#